data_AF-A0A1P8NDK1-F1
#
_entry.id   AF-A0A1P8NDK1-F1
#
_cell.length_a   1.000
_cell.length_b   1.000
_cell.length_c   1.000
_cell.angle_alpha   90.00
_cell.angle_beta   90.00
_cell.angle_gamma   90.00
#
_symmetry.space_group_name_H-M   'P 1'
#
loop_
_entity.id
_entity.type
_entity.pdbx_description
1 polymer ?
#
loop_
_entity_poly.entity_id
_entity_poly.type
_entity_poly.pdbx_seq_one_letter_code
_entity_poly.pdbx_strand_id
1 'polypeptide(L)' 'MLADDGQEVSGMVLTSPDLTEHWDRLDDFEGEGYSRVVTTVRLADGADVEAQIYQAVDTALPPES' A
#
# COMPACT_ATOMS: atom_id res chain seq x y z
N MET A 1 -13.33 16.34 -14.73
CA MET A 1 -13.05 16.27 -13.29
C MET A 1 -13.02 14.78 -12.97
N LEU A 2 -11.82 14.22 -12.83
CA LEU A 2 -11.67 12.87 -12.29
C LEU A 2 -12.11 12.97 -10.83
N ALA A 3 -13.05 12.14 -10.40
CA ALA A 3 -13.42 12.13 -9.00
C ALA A 3 -12.22 11.54 -8.23
N ASP A 4 -11.66 12.31 -7.31
CA ASP A 4 -10.54 11.91 -6.43
C ASP A 4 -10.98 10.87 -5.37
N ASP A 5 -12.26 10.48 -5.39
CA ASP A 5 -12.85 9.45 -4.57
C ASP A 5 -12.56 8.06 -5.15
N GLY A 6 -11.30 7.64 -5.04
CA GLY A 6 -10.91 6.24 -5.20
C GLY A 6 -11.82 5.34 -4.37
N GLN A 7 -12.25 4.21 -4.94
CA GLN A 7 -13.11 3.25 -4.24
C GLN A 7 -12.39 2.68 -3.01
N GLU A 8 -13.15 2.44 -1.94
CA GLU A 8 -12.65 1.73 -0.78
C GLU A 8 -12.17 0.33 -1.19
N VAL A 9 -10.93 0.00 -0.81
CA VAL A 9 -10.33 -1.31 -1.08
C VAL A 9 -10.39 -2.15 0.18
N SER A 10 -11.20 -3.22 0.16
CA SER A 10 -11.25 -4.19 1.24
C SER A 10 -9.97 -5.01 1.30
N GLY A 11 -9.33 -5.08 2.46
CA GLY A 11 -8.09 -5.81 2.70
C GLY A 11 -7.97 -6.32 4.13
N MET A 12 -6.78 -6.80 4.48
CA MET A 12 -6.45 -7.22 5.84
C MET A 12 -5.24 -6.44 6.34
N VAL A 13 -5.33 -5.92 7.56
CA VAL A 13 -4.18 -5.30 8.23
C VAL A 13 -3.41 -6.37 8.98
N LEU A 14 -2.17 -6.61 8.59
CA LEU A 14 -1.25 -7.50 9.28
C LEU A 14 -0.44 -6.70 10.30
N THR A 15 -0.35 -7.21 11.54
CA THR A 15 0.47 -6.61 12.59
C THR A 15 1.42 -7.65 13.16
N SER A 16 2.69 -7.28 13.30
CA SER A 16 3.71 -8.11 13.94
C SER A 16 4.84 -7.22 14.45
N PRO A 17 5.42 -7.49 15.64
CA PRO A 17 6.58 -6.75 16.13
C PRO A 17 7.80 -6.90 15.21
N ASP A 18 7.95 -8.05 14.55
CA ASP A 18 9.10 -8.37 13.68
C ASP A 18 9.00 -7.71 12.29
N LEU A 19 7.90 -7.03 11.95
CA LEU A 19 7.75 -6.34 10.65
C LEU A 19 8.87 -5.32 10.42
N THR A 20 9.33 -4.66 11.49
CA THR A 20 10.40 -3.67 11.42
C THR A 20 11.70 -4.28 10.89
N GLU A 21 11.98 -5.54 11.22
CA GLU A 21 13.17 -6.27 10.81
C GLU A 21 13.03 -6.91 9.42
N HIS A 22 11.82 -6.87 8.84
CA HIS A 22 11.50 -7.49 7.56
C HIS A 22 11.13 -6.49 6.47
N TRP A 23 11.12 -5.20 6.77
CA TRP A 23 10.79 -4.15 5.80
C TRP A 23 11.69 -4.17 4.57
N ASP A 24 13.01 -4.24 4.74
CA ASP A 24 13.95 -4.29 3.60
C ASP A 24 13.69 -5.49 2.68
N ARG A 25 13.31 -6.64 3.24
CA ARG A 25 12.98 -7.84 2.47
C ARG A 25 11.67 -7.68 1.70
N LEU A 26 10.68 -7.02 2.31
CA LEU A 26 9.40 -6.74 1.66
C LEU A 26 9.58 -5.71 0.54
N ASP A 27 10.38 -4.68 0.78
CA ASP A 27 10.73 -3.66 -0.23
C ASP A 27 11.45 -4.30 -1.43
N ASP A 28 12.43 -5.18 -1.18
CA ASP A 28 13.14 -5.93 -2.25
C ASP A 28 12.23 -6.88 -3.03
N PHE A 29 11.26 -7.52 -2.36
CA PHE A 29 10.32 -8.45 -2.98
C PHE A 29 9.36 -7.76 -3.97
N GLU A 30 8.84 -6.58 -3.60
CA GLU A 30 7.96 -5.80 -4.46
C GLU A 30 8.76 -5.08 -5.58
N GLY A 31 10.01 -4.71 -5.27
CA GLY A 31 10.93 -4.06 -6.19
C GLY A 31 10.53 -2.63 -6.56
N GLU A 32 11.14 -2.09 -7.60
CA GLU A 32 10.95 -0.68 -8.03
C GLU A 32 9.54 -0.37 -8.55
N GLY A 33 8.72 -1.40 -8.80
CA GLY A 33 7.34 -1.25 -9.31
C GLY A 33 6.33 -0.78 -8.26
N TYR A 34 6.69 -0.82 -6.97
CA TYR A 34 5.84 -0.40 -5.88
C TYR A 34 6.60 0.45 -4.86
N SER A 35 5.89 1.36 -4.20
CA SER A 35 6.43 2.20 -3.14
C SER A 35 5.60 2.06 -1.88
N ARG A 36 6.28 1.91 -0.74
CA ARG A 36 5.64 1.85 0.57
C ARG A 36 5.17 3.25 0.98
N VAL A 37 3.88 3.39 1.24
CA VAL A 37 3.25 4.63 1.72
C VAL A 37 2.42 4.36 2.96
N VAL A 38 2.30 5.38 3.82
CA VAL A 38 1.39 5.32 4.97
C VAL A 38 0.00 5.75 4.51
N THR A 39 -1.02 4.98 4.89
CA THR A 39 -2.42 5.29 4.63
C THR A 39 -3.28 5.03 5.87
N THR A 40 -4.44 5.66 5.90
CA THR A 40 -5.45 5.43 6.93
C THR A 40 -6.34 4.27 6.53
N VAL A 41 -6.44 3.25 7.37
CA VAL A 41 -7.30 2.08 7.17
C VAL A 41 -8.42 2.08 8.19
N ARG A 42 -9.65 1.93 7.71
CA ARG A 42 -10.83 1.70 8.55
C ARG A 42 -10.94 0.22 8.90
N LEU A 43 -10.85 -0.10 10.18
CA LEU A 43 -11.08 -1.44 10.71
C LEU A 43 -12.58 -1.76 10.81
N ALA A 44 -12.91 -3.04 10.89
CA ALA A 44 -14.29 -3.52 10.96
C ALA A 44 -15.03 -3.07 12.24
N ASP A 45 -14.30 -2.72 13.29
CA ASP A 45 -14.84 -2.15 14.53
C ASP A 45 -15.14 -0.65 14.43
N GLY A 46 -14.83 -0.03 13.28
CA GLY A 46 -15.03 1.38 13.01
C GLY A 46 -13.84 2.26 13.38
N ALA A 47 -12.74 1.72 13.91
CA ALA A 47 -11.53 2.48 14.22
C ALA A 47 -10.70 2.79 12.96
N ASP A 48 -10.06 3.94 12.94
CA ASP A 48 -9.05 4.30 11.93
C ASP A 48 -7.65 4.03 12.48
N VAL A 49 -6.81 3.35 11.69
CA VAL A 49 -5.41 3.09 12.03
C VAL A 49 -4.49 3.49 10.89
N GLU A 50 -3.28 3.93 11.20
CA GLU A 50 -2.24 4.14 10.19
C GLU A 50 -1.58 2.80 9.86
N ALA A 51 -1.55 2.45 8.58
CA ALA A 51 -0.89 1.25 8.07
C ALA A 51 -0.02 1.58 6.87
N GLN A 52 1.03 0.79 6.66
CA GLN A 52 1.86 0.89 5.47
C GLN A 52 1.33 -0.04 4.39
N ILE A 53 1.12 0.49 3.18
CA ILE A 53 0.73 -0.26 1.99
C ILE A 53 1.78 -0.07 0.90
N TYR A 54 1.84 -1.02 -0.05
CA TYR A 54 2.59 -0.86 -1.28
C TYR A 54 1.64 -0.37 -2.37
N GLN A 55 1.87 0.85 -2.86
CA GLN A 55 1.15 1.38 -4.02
C GLN A 55 2.03 1.21 -5.26
N ALA A 56 1.43 0.86 -6.40
CA ALA A 56 2.17 0.86 -7.65
C ALA A 56 2.72 2.27 -7.89
N VAL A 57 4.01 2.37 -8.21
CA VAL A 57 4.53 3.66 -8.68
C VAL A 57 3.93 3.92 -10.05
N ASP A 58 3.46 5.15 -10.29
CA ASP A 58 3.07 5.58 -11.63
C ASP A 58 4.34 5.72 -12.48
N THR A 59 4.90 4.57 -12.84
CA THR A 59 5.71 4.48 -14.04
C THR A 59 4.69 4.38 -15.14
N ALA A 60 4.48 5.48 -15.87
CA ALA A 60 3.83 5.44 -17.17
C ALA A 60 4.43 4.26 -17.93
N LEU A 61 3.69 3.16 -18.04
CA LEU A 61 4.03 2.06 -18.92
C LEU A 61 4.33 2.71 -20.27
N PRO A 62 5.54 2.58 -20.85
CA PRO A 62 5.72 3.00 -22.23
C PRO A 62 4.65 2.27 -23.04
N PRO A 63 3.92 2.95 -23.95
CA PRO A 63 2.91 2.27 -24.75
C PRO A 63 3.58 1.08 -25.45
N GLU A 64 3.03 -0.11 -25.22
CA GLU A 64 3.46 -1.31 -25.93
C GLU A 64 3.41 -1.01 -27.44
N SER A 65 4.54 -1.12 -28.14
CA SER A 65 4.66 -0.87 -29.59
C SER A 65 4.23 -2.06 -30.41
#